data_AF-A0A2N1BY15-F1
#
_entry.id   AF-A0A2N1BY15-F1
#
_cell.length_a   1.000
_cell.length_b   1.000
_cell.length_c   1.000
_cell.angle_alpha   90.00
_cell.angle_beta   90.00
_cell.angle_gamma   90.00
#
_symmetry.space_group_name_H-M   'P 1'
#
loop_
_entity.id
_entity.type
_entity.pdbx_description
1 polymer ?
#
loop_
_entity_poly.entity_id
_entity_poly.type
_entity_poly.pdbx_seq_one_letter_code
_entity_poly.pdbx_strand_id
1 'polypeptide(L)' 'MFKLIVIIVYSLVLGGCASSSDLSEMSKNNAKAGRYYESIGQPQAAQREYKAAAKHQKQSEEGETILLDILWSLLTGK' A
#
# COMPACT_ATOMS: atom_id res chain seq x y z
N MET A 1 -7.29 -23.08 20.60
CA MET A 1 -6.89 -21.66 20.53
C MET A 1 -5.78 -21.43 19.51
N PHE A 2 -4.64 -22.13 19.57
CA PHE A 2 -3.52 -21.98 18.61
C PHE A 2 -3.93 -22.11 17.13
N LYS A 3 -4.78 -23.09 16.79
CA LYS A 3 -5.30 -23.28 15.42
C LYS A 3 -6.09 -22.07 14.88
N LEU A 4 -6.82 -21.35 15.74
CA LEU A 4 -7.58 -20.16 15.33
C LEU A 4 -6.65 -18.95 15.10
N ILE A 5 -5.63 -18.80 15.94
CA ILE A 5 -4.62 -17.74 15.79
C ILE A 5 -3.88 -17.89 14.47
N VAL A 6 -3.49 -19.12 14.10
CA VAL A 6 -2.84 -19.41 12.82
C VAL A 6 -3.73 -19.02 11.64
N ILE A 7 -5.03 -19.33 11.68
CA ILE A 7 -5.97 -18.99 10.61
C ILE A 7 -6.12 -17.46 10.48
N ILE A 8 -6.26 -16.75 11.61
CA ILE A 8 -6.38 -15.29 11.64
C ILE A 8 -5.14 -14.63 11.06
N VAL A 9 -3.95 -15.04 11.51
CA VAL A 9 -2.67 -14.54 11.00
C VAL A 9 -2.55 -14.79 9.49
N TYR A 10 -2.88 -15.99 9.03
CA TYR A 10 -2.80 -16.33 7.61
C TYR A 10 -3.76 -15.47 6.76
N SER A 11 -4.98 -15.25 7.24
CA SER A 11 -5.95 -14.38 6.57
C SER A 11 -5.52 -12.91 6.52
N LEU A 12 -4.88 -12.41 7.59
CA LEU A 12 -4.35 -11.04 7.64
C LEU A 12 -3.18 -10.87 6.68
N VAL A 13 -2.23 -11.81 6.66
CA VAL A 13 -1.04 -11.74 5.79
C VAL A 13 -1.44 -11.77 4.31
N LEU A 14 -2.38 -12.65 3.93
CA LEU A 14 -2.85 -12.72 2.55
C LEU A 14 -3.63 -11.47 2.12
N GLY A 15 -4.51 -10.95 2.98
CA GLY A 15 -5.26 -9.71 2.69
C GLY A 15 -4.36 -8.47 2.65
N GLY A 16 -3.35 -8.44 3.52
CA GLY A 16 -2.35 -7.39 3.60
C GLY A 16 -1.50 -7.24 2.34
N CYS A 17 -0.91 -8.36 1.89
CA CYS A 17 -0.09 -8.36 0.67
C CYS A 17 -0.88 -7.96 -0.58
N ALA A 18 -2.16 -8.37 -0.69
CA ALA A 18 -3.00 -7.98 -1.81
C ALA A 18 -3.27 -6.46 -1.83
N SER A 19 -3.65 -5.89 -0.68
CA SER A 19 -3.94 -4.45 -0.57
C SER A 19 -2.73 -3.56 -0.85
N SER A 20 -1.53 -3.96 -0.41
CA SER A 20 -0.31 -3.20 -0.67
C SER A 20 0.12 -3.29 -2.14
N SER A 21 -0.05 -4.47 -2.76
CA SER A 21 0.21 -4.65 -4.20
C SER A 21 -0.66 -3.72 -5.04
N ASP A 22 -1.96 -3.64 -4.74
CA ASP A 22 -2.90 -2.78 -5.47
C ASP A 22 -2.55 -1.29 -5.32
N LEU A 23 -2.20 -0.85 -4.10
CA LEU A 23 -1.76 0.53 -3.83
C LEU A 23 -0.44 0.86 -4.55
N SER A 24 0.50 -0.07 -4.60
CA SER A 24 1.75 0.07 -5.36
C SER A 24 1.49 0.22 -6.86
N GLU A 25 0.55 -0.56 -7.40
CA GLU A 25 0.16 -0.47 -8.80
C GLU A 25 -0.54 0.87 -9.12
N MET A 26 -1.47 1.31 -8.28
CA MET A 26 -2.09 2.63 -8.39
C MET A 26 -1.05 3.76 -8.34
N SER A 27 -0.06 3.64 -7.46
CA SER A 27 1.05 4.61 -7.39
C SER A 27 1.82 4.70 -8.71
N LYS A 28 2.20 3.55 -9.29
CA LYS A 28 2.90 3.48 -10.58
C LYS A 28 2.07 4.06 -11.73
N ASN A 29 0.78 3.78 -11.75
CA ASN A 29 -0.15 4.29 -12.76
C ASN A 29 -0.25 5.81 -12.70
N ASN A 30 -0.39 6.38 -11.50
CA ASN A 30 -0.44 7.83 -11.33
C ASN A 30 0.91 8.47 -11.68
N ALA A 31 2.05 7.86 -11.31
CA ALA A 31 3.36 8.35 -11.74
C ALA A 31 3.52 8.35 -13.28
N LYS A 32 2.97 7.34 -13.96
CA LYS A 32 2.95 7.27 -15.43
C LYS A 32 2.05 8.37 -16.02
N ALA A 33 0.87 8.60 -15.46
CA ALA A 33 -0.02 9.69 -15.86
C ALA A 33 0.64 11.07 -15.63
N GLY A 34 1.36 11.24 -14.52
CA GLY A 34 2.13 12.44 -14.23
C GLY A 34 3.16 12.76 -15.30
N ARG A 35 3.97 11.77 -15.69
CA ARG A 35 4.94 11.91 -16.79
C ARG A 35 4.29 12.26 -18.12
N TYR A 36 3.12 11.68 -18.40
CA TYR A 36 2.36 12.01 -19.60
C TYR A 36 1.93 13.48 -19.61
N TYR A 37 1.28 13.95 -18.53
CA TYR A 37 0.83 15.34 -18.43
C TYR A 37 1.99 16.34 -18.47
N GLU A 38 3.12 15.99 -17.88
CA GLU A 38 4.35 16.80 -17.94
C GLU A 38 4.86 16.89 -19.39
N SER A 39 4.90 15.78 -20.11
CA SER A 39 5.36 15.74 -21.50
C SER A 39 4.49 16.55 -22.48
N ILE A 40 3.19 16.70 -22.18
CA ILE A 40 2.26 17.49 -23.00
C ILE A 40 2.10 18.94 -22.50
N GLY A 41 2.98 19.39 -21.59
CA GLY A 41 2.99 20.78 -21.11
C GLY A 41 1.86 21.12 -20.14
N GLN A 42 1.31 20.13 -19.43
CA GLN A 42 0.28 20.31 -18.39
C GLN A 42 0.85 20.08 -16.98
N PRO A 43 1.72 20.97 -16.48
CA PRO A 43 2.45 20.75 -15.22
C PRO A 43 1.53 20.67 -13.99
N GLN A 44 0.39 21.37 -14.00
CA GLN A 44 -0.57 21.31 -12.89
C GLN A 44 -1.27 19.95 -12.80
N ALA A 45 -1.60 19.34 -13.95
CA ALA A 45 -2.15 17.99 -13.99
C ALA A 45 -1.09 16.96 -13.55
N ALA A 46 0.14 17.10 -14.05
CA ALA A 46 1.27 16.26 -13.65
C ALA A 46 1.50 16.28 -12.13
N GLN A 47 1.49 17.48 -11.51
CA GLN A 47 1.68 17.61 -10.08
C GLN A 47 0.58 16.93 -9.26
N ARG A 48 -0.68 16.96 -9.73
CA ARG A 48 -1.79 16.26 -9.07
C ARG A 48 -1.56 14.74 -9.11
N GLU A 49 -1.17 14.21 -10.26
CA GLU A 49 -0.88 12.80 -10.42
C GLU A 49 0.31 12.35 -9.56
N TYR A 50 1.40 13.12 -9.51
CA TYR A 50 2.54 12.81 -8.66
C TYR A 50 2.18 12.84 -7.16
N LYS A 51 1.32 13.77 -6.73
CA LYS A 51 0.80 13.79 -5.35
C LYS A 51 -0.03 12.55 -5.04
N ALA A 52 -0.87 12.11 -5.98
CA ALA A 52 -1.67 10.91 -5.81
C ALA A 52 -0.78 9.65 -5.78
N ALA A 53 0.26 9.59 -6.63
CA ALA A 53 1.25 8.52 -6.63
C ALA A 53 1.95 8.39 -5.26
N ALA A 54 2.42 9.51 -4.72
CA ALA A 54 3.05 9.56 -3.40
C ALA A 54 2.08 9.15 -2.28
N LYS A 55 0.81 9.55 -2.37
CA LYS A 55 -0.23 9.15 -1.41
C LYS A 55 -0.46 7.64 -1.41
N HIS A 56 -0.62 7.03 -2.58
CA HIS A 56 -0.84 5.58 -2.66
C HIS A 56 0.37 4.78 -2.21
N GLN A 57 1.58 5.25 -2.52
CA GLN A 57 2.80 4.62 -2.02
C GLN A 57 2.88 4.66 -0.49
N LYS A 58 2.62 5.83 0.12
CA LYS A 58 2.60 5.98 1.59
C LYS A 58 1.55 5.06 2.23
N GLN A 59 0.37 4.97 1.62
CA GLN A 59 -0.69 4.06 2.10
C GLN A 59 -0.29 2.58 2.01
N SER A 60 0.44 2.20 0.96
CA SER A 60 0.99 0.84 0.83
C SER A 60 1.95 0.52 1.97
N GLU A 61 2.89 1.44 2.24
CA GLU A 61 3.91 1.30 3.29
C GLU A 61 3.28 1.29 4.70
N GLU A 62 2.30 2.17 4.96
CA GLU A 62 1.56 2.20 6.22
C GLU A 62 0.74 0.91 6.43
N GLY A 63 0.10 0.40 5.38
CA GLY A 63 -0.64 -0.86 5.42
C GLY A 63 0.25 -2.05 5.79
N GLU A 64 1.45 -2.14 5.19
CA GLU A 64 2.44 -3.17 5.54
C GLU A 64 2.92 -3.04 6.99
N THR A 65 3.17 -1.80 7.45
CA THR A 65 3.64 -1.53 8.81
C THR A 65 2.61 -1.95 9.87
N ILE A 66 1.33 -1.60 9.68
CA ILE A 66 0.24 -2.00 10.59
C ILE A 66 0.13 -3.52 10.66
N LEU A 67 0.30 -4.20 9.53
CA LEU A 67 0.22 -5.65 9.48
C LEU A 67 1.36 -6.34 10.23
N LEU A 68 2.57 -5.80 10.09
CA LEU A 68 3.74 -6.25 10.84
C LEU A 68 3.56 -6.04 12.35
N ASP A 69 3.02 -4.90 12.77
CA ASP A 69 2.75 -4.61 14.19
C ASP A 69 1.69 -5.56 14.79
N ILE A 70 0.62 -5.85 14.05
CA ILE A 70 -0.40 -6.82 14.48
C ILE A 70 0.21 -8.22 14.58
N LEU A 71 0.99 -8.62 13.57
CA LEU A 71 1.67 -9.91 13.56
C LEU A 71 2.65 -10.04 14.73
N TRP A 72 3.41 -8.99 15.02
CA TRP A 72 4.36 -8.93 16.13
C TRP A 72 3.67 -9.00 17.48
N SER A 73 2.57 -8.28 17.66
CA SER A 73 1.78 -8.29 18.90
C SER A 73 1.19 -9.68 19.17
N LEU A 74 0.64 -10.32 18.13
CA LEU A 74 0.12 -11.70 18.21
C LEU A 74 1.21 -12.74 18.52
N LEU A 75 2.43 -12.57 18.00
CA LEU A 75 3.57 -13.47 18.27
C LEU A 75 4.14 -13.30 19.68
N THR A 76 4.21 -12.06 20.17
CA THR A 76 4.81 -11.73 21.46
C THR A 76 3.83 -11.82 22.64
N GLY A 77 2.53 -12.03 22.36
CA GLY A 77 1.48 -12.20 23.37
C GLY A 77 1.21 -10.96 24.21
N LYS A 78 1.54 -9.78 23.66
CA LYS A 78 1.33 -8.47 24.29
C LYS A 78 -0.01 -7.87 23.88
#